data_AF-A0A1G3ZES2-F1
#
_entry.id   AF-A0A1G3ZES2-F1
#
_cell.length_a   1.000
_cell.length_b   1.000
_cell.length_c   1.000
_cell.angle_alpha   90.00
_cell.angle_beta   90.00
_cell.angle_gamma   90.00
#
_symmetry.space_group_name_H-M   'P 1'
#
loop_
_entity.id
_entity.type
_entity.pdbx_description
1 polymer ?
#
loop_
_entity_poly.entity_id
_entity_poly.type
_entity_poly.pdbx_seq_one_letter_code
_entity_poly.pdbx_strand_id
1 'polypeptide(L)' 'MNPEFIIKRQVVDAEIQRTVTEHQAEVKRCSCGACTTASFPEEVKAPTQIGNNLRAFGLHQTGPPQKN' A
#
# COMPACT_ATOMS: atom_id res chain seq x y z
N MET A 1 37.52 -3.09 -33.46
CA MET A 1 36.92 -4.44 -33.35
C MET A 1 35.56 -4.25 -32.70
N ASN A 2 34.47 -4.65 -33.36
CA ASN A 2 33.11 -4.52 -32.81
C ASN A 2 32.71 -5.81 -32.11
N PRO A 3 31.92 -5.74 -31.02
CA PRO A 3 31.45 -6.94 -30.34
C PRO A 3 30.45 -7.70 -31.21
N GLU A 4 30.55 -9.03 -31.23
CA GLU A 4 29.61 -9.92 -31.94
C GLU A 4 28.23 -9.95 -31.27
N PHE A 5 28.18 -9.93 -29.92
CA PHE A 5 26.92 -9.91 -29.15
C PHE A 5 27.09 -9.16 -27.83
N ILE A 6 25.98 -8.61 -27.29
CA ILE A 6 25.94 -7.94 -25.97
C ILE A 6 24.90 -8.62 -25.09
N ILE A 7 25.33 -9.17 -23.94
CA ILE A 7 24.44 -9.72 -22.91
C ILE A 7 24.08 -8.60 -21.93
N LYS A 8 22.78 -8.42 -21.65
CA LYS A 8 22.27 -7.36 -20.76
C LYS A 8 21.62 -7.98 -19.51
N ARG A 9 21.89 -7.37 -18.35
CA ARG A 9 21.21 -7.65 -17.07
C ARG A 9 20.82 -6.32 -16.46
N GLN A 10 19.69 -6.27 -15.76
CA GLN A 10 19.22 -5.06 -15.07
C GLN A 10 18.87 -5.42 -13.63
N VAL A 11 19.31 -4.56 -12.71
CA VAL A 11 18.79 -4.51 -11.35
C VAL A 11 17.79 -3.36 -11.33
N VAL A 12 16.55 -3.65 -10.98
CA VAL A 12 15.50 -2.65 -10.83
C VAL A 12 15.24 -2.52 -9.34
N ASP A 13 15.39 -1.31 -8.83
CA ASP A 13 15.15 -0.96 -7.44
C ASP A 13 14.27 0.29 -7.37
N ALA A 14 13.60 0.49 -6.24
CA ALA A 14 12.71 1.62 -6.03
C ALA A 14 12.68 2.02 -4.55
N GLU A 15 12.92 3.30 -4.30
CA GLU A 15 12.75 3.89 -2.98
C GLU A 15 11.26 4.11 -2.68
N ILE A 16 10.80 3.67 -1.50
CA ILE A 16 9.40 3.79 -1.09
C ILE A 16 9.30 4.84 0.01
N GLN A 17 8.57 5.91 -0.26
CA GLN A 17 8.13 6.85 0.77
C GLN A 17 6.75 6.45 1.30
N ARG A 18 6.64 6.33 2.62
CA ARG A 18 5.38 5.95 3.28
C ARG A 18 4.63 7.19 3.74
N THR A 19 3.37 7.28 3.32
CA THR A 19 2.37 8.18 3.92
C THR A 19 1.45 7.39 4.83
N VAL A 20 1.14 7.93 6.00
CA VAL A 20 0.17 7.36 6.95
C VAL A 20 -0.98 8.34 7.12
N THR A 21 -2.20 7.84 6.98
CA THR A 21 -3.43 8.58 7.28
C THR A 21 -4.10 7.91 8.46
N GLU A 22 -4.29 8.65 9.55
CA GLU A 22 -5.02 8.19 10.72
C GLU A 22 -6.48 8.64 10.62
N HIS A 23 -7.39 7.69 10.60
CA HIS A 23 -8.82 7.98 10.71
C HIS A 23 -9.21 7.87 12.19
N GLN A 24 -9.91 8.89 12.69
CA GLN A 24 -10.36 8.94 14.07
C GLN A 24 -11.89 8.98 14.10
N ALA A 25 -12.49 8.19 14.99
CA ALA A 25 -13.91 8.19 15.26
C ALA A 25 -14.16 8.68 16.69
N GLU A 26 -14.91 9.77 16.82
CA GLU A 26 -15.33 10.26 18.13
C GLU A 26 -16.35 9.30 18.76
N VAL A 27 -16.27 9.14 20.08
CA VAL A 27 -17.27 8.45 20.88
C VAL A 27 -17.89 9.46 21.84
N LYS A 28 -19.20 9.69 21.74
CA LYS A 28 -19.93 10.64 22.58
C LYS A 28 -20.92 9.91 23.47
N ARG A 29 -21.00 10.34 24.72
CA ARG A 29 -21.94 9.80 25.71
C ARG A 29 -23.14 10.73 25.85
N CYS A 30 -24.33 10.19 25.66
CA CYS A 30 -25.59 10.89 25.92
C CYS A 30 -25.86 10.99 27.43
N SER A 31 -26.70 11.93 27.84
CA SER A 31 -27.17 12.05 29.23
C SER A 31 -27.89 10.78 29.74
N CYS A 32 -28.46 9.96 28.85
CA CYS A 32 -29.03 8.66 29.19
C CYS A 32 -27.99 7.55 29.43
N GLY A 33 -26.70 7.83 29.28
CA GLY A 33 -25.61 6.89 29.48
C GLY A 33 -25.18 6.11 28.23
N ALA A 34 -25.98 6.13 27.16
CA ALA A 34 -25.65 5.49 25.89
C ALA A 34 -24.44 6.16 25.21
N CYS A 35 -23.60 5.36 24.55
CA CYS A 35 -22.47 5.83 23.75
C CYS A 35 -22.79 5.69 22.26
N THR A 36 -22.50 6.74 21.49
CA THR A 36 -22.58 6.74 20.03
C THR A 36 -21.18 6.96 19.47
N THR A 37 -20.77 6.12 18.54
CA THR A 37 -19.47 6.20 17.86
C THR A 37 -19.67 6.68 16.43
N ALA A 38 -18.81 7.61 15.98
CA ALA A 38 -18.79 8.04 14.58
C ALA A 38 -18.35 6.89 13.66
N SER A 39 -18.87 6.87 12.44
CA SER A 39 -18.48 5.85 11.45
C SER A 39 -17.11 6.16 10.84
N PHE A 40 -16.35 5.11 10.53
CA PHE A 40 -15.18 5.21 9.66
C PHE A 40 -15.61 5.23 8.18
N PRO A 41 -14.74 5.70 7.26
CA PRO A 41 -14.92 5.45 5.82
C PRO A 41 -15.02 3.94 5.51
N GLU A 42 -15.80 3.56 4.50
CA GLU A 42 -16.12 2.16 4.17
C GLU A 42 -14.87 1.31 3.88
N GLU A 43 -13.85 1.92 3.30
CA GLU A 43 -12.59 1.29 2.96
C GLU A 43 -11.70 0.99 4.18
N VAL A 44 -11.97 1.59 5.35
CA VAL A 44 -11.20 1.41 6.58
C VAL A 44 -11.79 0.27 7.40
N LYS A 45 -11.17 -0.90 7.31
CA LYS A 45 -11.71 -2.16 7.85
C LYS A 45 -10.88 -2.75 9.00
N ALA A 46 -9.70 -2.19 9.26
CA ALA A 46 -8.80 -2.65 10.31
C ALA A 46 -8.10 -1.47 10.99
N PRO A 47 -7.63 -1.64 12.25
CA PRO A 47 -6.86 -0.60 12.96
C PRO A 47 -5.59 -0.17 12.21
N THR A 48 -5.05 -1.04 11.37
CA THR A 48 -3.97 -0.74 10.44
C THR A 48 -4.16 -1.55 9.18
N GLN A 49 -4.02 -0.92 8.01
CA GLN A 49 -4.14 -1.58 6.73
C GLN A 49 -3.18 -1.00 5.70
N ILE A 50 -2.69 -1.86 4.79
CA ILE A 50 -1.92 -1.43 3.63
C ILE A 50 -2.86 -0.70 2.67
N GLY A 51 -2.43 0.44 2.12
CA GLY A 51 -3.18 1.17 1.10
C GLY A 51 -3.07 0.52 -0.27
N ASN A 52 -4.00 0.85 -1.17
CA ASN A 52 -4.06 0.24 -2.51
C ASN A 52 -2.80 0.50 -3.33
N ASN A 53 -2.18 1.68 -3.21
CA ASN A 53 -0.94 2.02 -3.92
C ASN A 53 0.22 1.10 -3.54
N LEU A 54 0.39 0.82 -2.24
CA LEU A 54 1.48 -0.05 -1.77
C LEU A 54 1.22 -1.53 -2.13
N ARG A 55 -0.05 -1.96 -2.16
CA ARG A 55 -0.43 -3.28 -2.71
C ARG A 55 -0.11 -3.39 -4.19
N ALA A 56 -0.49 -2.40 -5.00
CA ALA A 56 -0.19 -2.38 -6.43
C ALA A 56 1.32 -2.39 -6.68
N PHE A 57 2.07 -1.59 -5.92
CA PHE A 57 3.53 -1.57 -6.00
C PHE A 57 4.16 -2.94 -5.71
N GLY A 58 3.66 -3.68 -4.71
CA GLY A 58 4.11 -5.06 -4.45
C GLY A 58 3.88 -6.00 -5.64
N LEU A 59 2.72 -5.88 -6.30
CA LEU A 59 2.37 -6.71 -7.47
C LEU A 59 3.24 -6.40 -8.69
N HIS A 60 3.56 -5.13 -8.93
CA HIS A 60 4.35 -4.73 -10.10
C HIS A 60 5.84 -5.07 -10.00
N GLN A 61 6.35 -5.31 -8.80
CA GLN A 61 7.77 -5.67 -8.61
C GLN A 61 8.10 -7.09 -9.08
N THR A 62 7.13 -7.99 -9.16
CA THR A 62 7.35 -9.31 -9.76
C THR A 62 7.34 -9.15 -11.28
N GLY A 63 8.53 -9.00 -11.88
CA GLY A 63 8.68 -8.90 -13.34
C GLY A 63 8.14 -10.15 -14.08
N PRO A 64 7.86 -10.05 -15.39
CA PRO A 64 7.46 -11.21 -16.18
C PRO A 64 8.55 -12.29 -16.14
N PRO A 65 8.19 -13.59 -16.16
CA PRO A 65 9.16 -14.67 -16.19
C PRO A 65 10.06 -14.49 -17.42
N GLN A 66 11.37 -14.42 -17.22
CA GLN A 66 12.32 -14.40 -18.33
C GLN A 66 12.22 -15.74 -19.05
N LYS A 67 11.80 -15.71 -20.32
CA LYS A 67 11.88 -16.88 -21.19
C LYS A 67 13.35 -17.05 -21.60
N ASN A 68 13.88 -18.23 -21.28
CA ASN A 68 15.17 -18.72 -21.80
C ASN A 68 15.14 -18.84 -23.33
#